data_AF-A0ABD1SBB6-F1
#
_entry.id   AF-A0ABD1SBB6-F1
#
_cell.length_a   1.000
_cell.length_b   1.000
_cell.length_c   1.000
_cell.angle_alpha   90.00
_cell.angle_beta   90.00
_cell.angle_gamma   90.00
#
_symmetry.space_group_name_H-M   'P 1'
#
loop_
_entity.id
_entity.type
_entity.pdbx_description
1 polymer ?
#
loop_
_entity_poly.entity_id
_entity_poly.type
_entity_poly.pdbx_seq_one_letter_code
_entity_poly.pdbx_strand_id
1 'polypeptide(L)'
;MTKQLDNANAAQKVAAEALEAANIEKRHLLEEAKSREEVVSSLRKELADAEKAKQEAEDGKKEVEAKLVNAEADFVANFHNTEAYSNFVDYFARVGHQEVLTALRNDHPDFDAKSLEARFPLTQC
;
A
#
# COMPACT_ATOMS: atom_id res chain seq x y z
N MET A 1 25.52 -31.68 78.24
CA MET A 1 24.26 -31.24 77.59
C MET A 1 24.37 -29.92 76.83
N THR A 2 25.37 -29.06 77.07
CA THR A 2 25.49 -27.72 76.46
C THR A 2 25.81 -27.70 74.96
N LYS A 3 26.78 -28.50 74.49
CA LYS A 3 27.19 -28.52 73.05
C LYS A 3 26.06 -28.86 72.06
N GLN A 4 25.10 -29.70 72.47
CA GLN A 4 23.96 -30.06 71.60
C GLN A 4 22.97 -28.90 71.48
N LEU A 5 22.77 -28.13 72.54
CA LEU A 5 21.91 -26.96 72.55
C LEU A 5 22.50 -25.83 71.69
N ASP A 6 23.80 -25.61 71.79
CA ASP A 6 24.52 -24.59 71.00
C ASP A 6 24.48 -24.91 69.51
N ASN A 7 24.66 -26.18 69.14
CA ASN A 7 24.55 -26.64 67.75
C ASN A 7 23.12 -26.49 67.20
N ALA A 8 22.10 -26.79 68.01
CA ALA A 8 20.71 -26.63 67.60
C ALA A 8 20.36 -25.16 67.35
N ASN A 9 20.81 -24.25 68.22
CA ASN A 9 20.62 -22.82 68.05
C ASN A 9 21.34 -22.26 66.81
N ALA A 10 22.57 -22.71 66.57
CA ALA A 10 23.33 -22.31 65.37
C ALA A 10 22.63 -22.79 64.09
N ALA A 11 22.16 -24.04 64.05
CA ALA A 11 21.41 -24.58 62.92
C ALA A 11 20.09 -23.83 62.68
N GLN A 12 19.37 -23.49 63.75
CA GLN A 12 18.12 -22.74 63.66
C GLN A 12 18.33 -21.32 63.13
N LYS A 13 19.42 -20.66 63.53
CA LYS A 13 19.80 -19.35 63.00
C LYS A 13 20.10 -19.40 61.49
N VAL A 14 20.90 -20.37 61.05
CA VAL A 14 21.23 -20.55 59.62
C VAL A 14 19.98 -20.86 58.80
N ALA A 15 19.08 -21.69 59.33
CA ALA A 15 17.81 -21.98 58.66
C ALA A 15 16.90 -20.74 58.54
N ALA A 16 16.87 -19.88 59.56
CA ALA A 16 16.11 -18.63 59.52
C ALA A 16 16.67 -17.64 58.48
N GLU A 17 17.99 -17.47 58.45
CA GLU A 17 18.67 -16.60 57.47
C GLU A 17 18.48 -17.10 56.03
N ALA A 18 18.57 -18.41 55.80
CA ALA A 18 18.31 -19.02 54.50
C ALA A 18 16.85 -18.83 54.05
N LEU A 19 15.90 -18.95 54.97
CA LEU A 19 14.49 -18.72 54.67
C LEU A 19 14.20 -17.25 54.34
N GLU A 20 14.85 -16.32 55.04
CA GLU A 20 14.73 -14.88 54.75
C GLU A 20 15.28 -14.54 53.36
N ALA A 21 16.46 -15.05 53.02
CA ALA A 21 17.06 -14.89 51.69
C ALA A 21 16.15 -15.44 50.58
N ALA A 22 15.63 -16.66 50.75
CA ALA A 22 14.71 -17.27 49.80
C ALA A 22 13.41 -16.46 49.63
N ASN A 23 12.89 -15.86 50.70
CA ASN A 23 11.70 -15.02 50.66
C ASN A 23 11.93 -13.67 49.95
N ILE A 24 13.15 -13.13 50.02
CA ILE A 24 13.55 -11.92 49.29
C ILE A 24 13.67 -12.25 47.80
N GLU A 25 14.38 -13.32 47.46
CA GLU A 25 14.54 -13.78 46.06
C GLU A 25 13.19 -14.09 45.43
N LYS A 26 12.30 -14.78 46.14
CA LYS A 26 10.93 -15.05 45.67
C LYS A 26 10.16 -13.76 45.39
N ARG A 27 10.29 -12.73 46.24
CA ARG A 27 9.64 -11.43 46.00
C ARG A 27 10.19 -10.75 44.76
N HIS A 28 11.52 -10.79 44.56
CA HIS A 28 12.15 -10.24 43.37
C HIS A 28 11.65 -10.92 42.09
N LEU A 29 11.65 -12.25 42.06
CA LEU A 29 11.16 -13.02 40.91
C LEU A 29 9.69 -12.76 40.60
N LEU A 30 8.84 -12.58 41.62
CA LEU A 30 7.43 -12.23 41.42
C LEU A 30 7.26 -10.84 40.79
N GLU A 31 8.09 -9.88 41.19
CA GLU A 31 8.03 -8.52 40.63
C GLU A 31 8.53 -8.49 39.19
N GLU A 32 9.63 -9.21 38.89
CA GLU A 32 10.11 -9.38 37.53
C GLU A 32 9.09 -10.08 36.62
N ALA A 33 8.40 -11.09 37.14
CA ALA A 33 7.35 -11.79 36.39
C ALA A 33 6.18 -10.86 36.05
N LYS A 34 5.74 -10.03 37.00
CA LYS A 34 4.69 -9.03 36.75
C LYS A 34 5.11 -8.00 35.74
N SER A 35 6.32 -7.44 35.87
CA SER A 35 6.84 -6.47 34.90
C SER A 35 6.92 -7.06 33.50
N ARG A 36 7.35 -8.33 33.36
CA ARG A 36 7.35 -9.04 32.07
C ARG A 36 5.93 -9.22 31.53
N GLU A 37 4.96 -9.55 32.38
CA GLU A 37 3.56 -9.70 31.97
C GLU A 37 2.96 -8.38 31.46
N GLU A 38 3.26 -7.26 32.11
CA GLU A 38 2.87 -5.92 31.66
C GLU A 38 3.47 -5.56 30.30
N VAL A 39 4.75 -5.88 30.09
CA VAL A 39 5.43 -5.70 28.79
C VAL A 39 4.77 -6.56 27.72
N VAL A 40 4.51 -7.84 27.99
CA VAL A 40 3.84 -8.75 27.05
C VAL A 40 2.43 -8.25 26.72
N SER A 41 1.69 -7.75 27.71
CA SER A 41 0.36 -7.17 27.50
C SER A 41 0.41 -5.95 26.58
N SER A 42 1.37 -5.05 26.82
CA SER A 42 1.59 -3.86 25.98
C SER A 42 1.94 -4.24 24.54
N LEU A 43 2.87 -5.19 24.35
CA LEU A 43 3.27 -5.67 23.03
C LEU A 43 2.11 -6.34 22.27
N ARG A 44 1.24 -7.08 22.96
CA ARG A 44 0.05 -7.67 22.33
C ARG A 44 -0.92 -6.61 21.84
N LYS A 45 -1.09 -5.53 22.60
CA LYS A 45 -1.93 -4.40 22.20
C LYS A 45 -1.35 -3.69 20.97
N GLU A 46 -0.05 -3.38 21.00
CA GLU A 46 0.65 -2.77 19.85
C GLU A 46 0.55 -3.63 18.60
N LEU A 47 0.67 -4.96 18.74
CA LEU A 47 0.50 -5.89 17.62
C LEU A 47 -0.91 -5.84 17.05
N ALA A 48 -1.94 -5.87 17.90
CA ALA A 48 -3.33 -5.79 17.46
C ALA A 48 -3.65 -4.45 16.75
N ASP A 49 -3.12 -3.34 17.29
CA ASP A 49 -3.28 -2.02 16.68
C ASP A 49 -2.57 -1.95 15.32
N ALA A 50 -1.37 -2.54 15.19
CA ALA A 50 -0.63 -2.61 13.93
C ALA A 50 -1.32 -3.49 12.88
N GLU A 51 -1.88 -4.64 13.29
CA GLU A 51 -2.67 -5.51 12.41
C GLU A 51 -3.91 -4.81 11.88
N LYS A 52 -4.62 -4.07 12.75
CA LYS A 52 -5.78 -3.28 12.35
C LYS A 52 -5.39 -2.19 11.36
N ALA A 53 -4.33 -1.43 11.62
CA ALA A 53 -3.85 -0.38 10.72
C ALA A 53 -3.44 -0.95 9.34
N LYS A 54 -2.81 -2.12 9.33
CA LYS A 54 -2.48 -2.83 8.08
C LYS A 54 -3.73 -3.20 7.30
N GLN A 55 -4.75 -3.75 7.96
CA GLN A 55 -6.01 -4.12 7.32
C GLN A 55 -6.73 -2.90 6.71
N GLU A 56 -6.82 -1.80 7.46
CA GLU A 56 -7.42 -0.54 6.98
C GLU A 56 -6.68 0.02 5.75
N ALA A 57 -5.34 -0.09 5.73
CA ALA A 57 -4.55 0.33 4.57
C ALA A 57 -4.78 -0.57 3.35
N GLU A 58 -4.90 -1.89 3.54
CA GLU A 58 -5.21 -2.83 2.45
C GLU A 58 -6.61 -2.58 1.87
N ASP A 59 -7.61 -2.30 2.71
CA ASP A 59 -8.97 -2.01 2.26
C ASP A 59 -9.05 -0.65 1.55
N GLY A 60 -8.37 0.38 2.06
CA GLY A 60 -8.25 1.66 1.38
C GLY A 60 -7.56 1.55 0.01
N LYS A 61 -6.54 0.70 -0.11
CA LYS A 61 -5.89 0.42 -1.40
C LYS A 61 -6.87 -0.21 -2.40
N LYS A 62 -7.63 -1.22 -1.99
CA LYS A 62 -8.63 -1.88 -2.85
C LYS A 62 -9.70 -0.90 -3.34
N GLU A 63 -10.14 0.01 -2.50
CA GLU A 63 -11.12 1.04 -2.87
C GLU A 63 -10.58 1.99 -3.95
N VAL A 64 -9.32 2.44 -3.79
CA VAL A 64 -8.66 3.29 -4.79
C VAL A 64 -8.48 2.55 -6.11
N GLU A 65 -8.05 1.29 -6.07
CA GLU A 65 -7.91 0.45 -7.26
C GLU A 65 -9.26 0.28 -7.99
N ALA A 66 -10.35 0.01 -7.27
CA ALA A 66 -11.68 -0.11 -7.86
C ALA A 66 -12.14 1.21 -8.51
N LYS A 67 -11.89 2.36 -7.86
CA LYS A 67 -12.21 3.69 -8.41
C LYS A 67 -11.41 3.98 -9.68
N LEU A 68 -10.13 3.60 -9.72
CA LEU A 68 -9.29 3.77 -10.90
C LEU A 68 -9.77 2.92 -12.07
N VAL A 69 -10.09 1.64 -11.83
CA VAL A 69 -10.63 0.75 -12.86
C VAL A 69 -11.93 1.30 -13.43
N ASN A 70 -12.84 1.79 -12.57
CA ASN A 70 -14.09 2.39 -13.03
C ASN A 70 -13.86 3.68 -13.82
N ALA A 71 -12.96 4.56 -13.34
CA ALA A 71 -12.63 5.80 -14.02
C ALA A 71 -11.98 5.55 -15.41
N GLU A 72 -11.14 4.51 -15.52
CA GLU A 72 -10.55 4.09 -16.79
C GLU A 72 -11.62 3.54 -17.73
N ALA A 73 -12.51 2.67 -17.25
CA ALA A 73 -13.61 2.14 -18.04
C ALA A 73 -14.54 3.26 -18.53
N ASP A 74 -14.86 4.21 -17.67
CA ASP A 74 -15.66 5.39 -18.01
C ASP A 74 -14.96 6.27 -19.04
N PHE A 75 -13.65 6.50 -18.89
CA PHE A 75 -12.86 7.25 -19.86
C PHE A 75 -12.86 6.57 -21.23
N VAL A 76 -12.61 5.26 -21.29
CA VAL A 76 -12.60 4.51 -22.56
C VAL A 76 -13.97 4.53 -23.21
N ALA A 77 -15.04 4.28 -22.45
CA ALA A 77 -16.40 4.29 -22.96
C ALA A 77 -16.80 5.66 -23.52
N ASN A 78 -16.32 6.74 -22.89
CA ASN A 78 -16.67 8.11 -23.25
C ASN A 78 -15.56 8.86 -23.99
N PHE A 79 -14.52 8.18 -24.46
CA PHE A 79 -13.37 8.82 -25.10
C PHE A 79 -13.80 9.70 -26.27
N HIS A 80 -14.77 9.24 -27.05
CA HIS A 80 -15.36 9.95 -28.19
C HIS A 80 -16.00 11.31 -27.85
N ASN A 81 -16.33 11.55 -26.57
CA ASN A 81 -16.89 12.80 -26.08
C ASN A 81 -15.81 13.76 -25.52
N THR A 82 -14.52 13.39 -25.64
CA THR A 82 -13.42 14.21 -25.13
C THR A 82 -12.80 15.08 -26.23
N GLU A 83 -12.23 16.22 -25.83
CA GLU A 83 -11.43 17.06 -26.74
C GLU A 83 -10.24 16.29 -27.34
N ALA A 84 -9.69 15.34 -26.59
CA ALA A 84 -8.62 14.47 -27.07
C ALA A 84 -9.06 13.62 -28.27
N TYR A 85 -10.32 13.18 -28.32
CA TYR A 85 -10.86 12.47 -29.47
C TYR A 85 -11.04 13.40 -30.68
N SER A 86 -11.56 14.62 -30.49
CA SER A 86 -11.63 15.59 -31.59
C SER A 86 -10.24 15.85 -32.18
N ASN A 87 -9.24 16.13 -31.34
CA ASN A 87 -7.85 16.31 -31.78
C ASN A 87 -7.29 15.06 -32.49
N PHE A 88 -7.65 13.87 -32.01
CA PHE A 88 -7.27 12.60 -32.65
C PHE A 88 -7.89 12.47 -34.04
N VAL A 89 -9.20 12.71 -34.18
CA VAL A 89 -9.91 12.65 -35.45
C VAL A 89 -9.35 13.67 -36.44
N ASP A 90 -9.14 14.92 -36.01
CA ASP A 90 -8.59 15.98 -36.86
C ASP A 90 -7.19 15.62 -37.38
N TYR A 91 -6.33 15.07 -36.51
CA TYR A 91 -5.00 14.61 -36.90
C TYR A 91 -5.07 13.51 -37.96
N PHE A 92 -5.86 12.45 -37.71
CA PHE A 92 -5.96 11.32 -38.64
C PHE A 92 -6.65 11.70 -39.95
N ALA A 93 -7.62 12.62 -39.92
CA ALA A 93 -8.24 13.17 -41.11
C ALA A 93 -7.21 13.89 -41.98
N ARG A 94 -6.31 14.70 -41.38
CA ARG A 94 -5.24 15.36 -42.15
C ARG A 94 -4.26 14.37 -42.77
N VAL A 95 -3.81 13.38 -42.00
CA VAL A 95 -2.85 12.38 -42.49
C VAL A 95 -3.48 11.56 -43.62
N GLY A 96 -4.70 11.03 -43.41
CA GLY A 96 -5.40 10.27 -44.43
C GLY A 96 -5.67 11.08 -45.71
N HIS A 97 -6.04 12.36 -45.57
CA HIS A 97 -6.22 13.25 -46.72
C HIS A 97 -4.92 13.43 -47.52
N GLN A 98 -3.77 13.60 -46.84
CA GLN A 98 -2.47 13.69 -47.51
C GLN A 98 -2.08 12.40 -48.23
N GLU A 99 -2.33 11.23 -47.63
CA GLU A 99 -2.05 9.93 -48.25
C GLU A 99 -2.88 9.73 -49.51
N VAL A 100 -4.18 10.02 -49.45
CA VAL A 100 -5.09 9.93 -50.61
C VAL A 100 -4.66 10.86 -51.73
N LEU A 101 -4.35 12.13 -51.43
CA LEU A 101 -3.86 13.09 -52.42
C LEU A 101 -2.51 12.69 -53.03
N THR A 102 -1.68 11.98 -52.28
CA THR A 102 -0.39 11.47 -52.76
C THR A 102 -0.60 10.28 -53.70
N ALA A 103 -1.45 9.32 -53.33
CA ALA A 103 -1.80 8.19 -54.17
C ALA A 103 -2.44 8.64 -55.50
N LEU A 104 -3.40 9.57 -55.46
CA LEU A 104 -4.05 10.14 -56.65
C LEU A 104 -3.04 10.77 -57.62
N ARG A 105 -2.05 11.51 -57.11
CA ARG A 105 -1.01 12.12 -57.96
C ARG A 105 -0.10 11.08 -58.61
N ASN A 106 0.15 9.97 -57.93
CA ASN A 106 1.02 8.90 -58.43
C ASN A 106 0.31 8.04 -59.49
N ASP A 107 -0.93 7.65 -59.23
CA ASP A 107 -1.69 6.72 -60.09
C ASP A 107 -2.40 7.45 -61.24
N HIS A 108 -2.73 8.73 -61.04
CA HIS A 108 -3.42 9.57 -62.03
C HIS A 108 -2.71 10.93 -62.16
N PRO A 109 -1.54 11.01 -62.81
CA PRO A 109 -0.74 12.23 -62.89
C PRO A 109 -1.44 13.40 -63.62
N ASP A 110 -2.42 13.10 -64.47
CA ASP A 110 -3.24 14.12 -65.16
C ASP A 110 -4.41 14.63 -64.32
N PHE A 111 -4.67 14.02 -63.15
CA PHE A 111 -5.73 14.46 -62.24
C PHE A 111 -5.34 15.76 -61.55
N ASP A 112 -6.23 16.76 -61.59
CA ASP A 112 -6.02 18.03 -60.91
C ASP A 112 -6.26 17.91 -59.39
N ALA A 113 -5.27 17.32 -58.71
CA ALA A 113 -5.27 17.16 -57.26
C ALA A 113 -5.33 18.51 -56.52
N LYS A 114 -4.89 19.61 -57.13
CA LYS A 114 -4.99 20.96 -56.52
C LYS A 114 -6.44 21.42 -56.42
N SER A 115 -7.27 21.10 -57.42
CA SER A 115 -8.70 21.40 -57.36
C SER A 115 -9.41 20.60 -56.27
N LEU A 116 -9.01 19.34 -56.07
CA LEU A 116 -9.53 18.50 -54.99
C LEU A 116 -9.11 19.04 -53.62
N GLU A 117 -7.83 19.40 -53.45
CA GLU A 117 -7.27 19.96 -52.21
C GLU A 117 -7.89 21.32 -51.85
N ALA A 118 -8.16 22.18 -52.85
CA ALA A 118 -8.85 23.46 -52.65
C ALA A 118 -10.32 23.28 -52.23
N ARG A 119 -10.94 22.17 -52.64
CA ARG A 119 -12.35 21.86 -52.37
C ARG A 119 -12.55 21.12 -51.03
N PHE A 120 -11.50 20.48 -50.53
CA PHE A 120 -11.46 19.81 -49.22
C PHE A 120 -10.23 20.26 -48.42
N PRO A 121 -10.18 21.54 -47.98
CA PRO A 121 -9.03 22.07 -47.29
C PRO A 121 -8.85 21.42 -45.91
N LEU A 122 -7.59 21.09 -45.55
CA LEU A 122 -7.18 20.45 -44.28
C LEU A 122 -7.58 21.26 -43.02
N THR A 123 -7.97 22.52 -43.17
CA THR A 123 -8.42 23.42 -42.10
C THR A 123 -9.91 23.24 -41.73
N GLN A 124 -10.65 22.40 -42.45
CA GLN A 124 -12.07 22.10 -42.20
C GLN A 124 -12.33 20.68 -41.68
N CYS A 125 -11.27 19.96 -41.29
CA CYS A 125 -11.37 18.65 -40.62
C CYS A 125 -11.42 18.85 -39.11
#